data_AF-A0A517MIQ5-F1
#
_entry.id   AF-A0A517MIQ5-F1
#
_cell.length_a   1.000
_cell.length_b   1.000
_cell.length_c   1.000
_cell.angle_alpha   90.00
_cell.angle_beta   90.00
_cell.angle_gamma   90.00
#
_symmetry.space_group_name_H-M   'P 1'
#
loop_
_entity.id
_entity.type
_entity.pdbx_description
1 polymer ?
#
loop_
_entity_poly.entity_id
_entity_poly.type
_entity_poly.pdbx_seq_one_letter_code
_entity_poly.pdbx_strand_id
1 'polypeptide(L)'
;MISRTGTILGLQQRPVHIRPLPDADRFIPVLVQLGLFYDYQNNIKQYTKWQQYLRDNQPPVLIVWGEHDAFFPVPGAEGYRRDVKDVDYNILNTGHFALEEEGPFIARKLREFLSSRL
;
A
#
# COMPACT_ATOMS: atom_id res chain seq x y z
N MET A 1 72.77 34.31 -5.83
CA MET A 1 72.01 33.53 -6.84
C MET A 1 72.29 32.06 -6.52
N ILE A 2 71.38 31.18 -6.12
CA ILE A 2 69.93 31.03 -6.32
C ILE A 2 69.30 30.52 -5.02
N SER A 3 68.14 31.09 -4.69
CA SER A 3 67.23 30.74 -3.59
C SER A 3 66.47 29.45 -3.88
N ARG A 4 66.23 28.59 -2.87
CA ARG A 4 65.03 27.74 -2.80
C ARG A 4 64.59 27.49 -1.35
N THR A 5 63.63 28.30 -0.95
CA THR A 5 62.69 28.09 0.16
C THR A 5 61.83 26.86 -0.11
N GLY A 6 61.65 25.99 0.90
CA GLY A 6 60.76 24.84 0.85
C GLY A 6 59.95 24.73 2.14
N THR A 7 58.88 25.51 2.22
CA THR A 7 57.92 25.49 3.33
C THR A 7 57.13 24.17 3.30
N ILE A 8 57.23 23.38 4.37
CA ILE A 8 56.30 22.26 4.60
C ILE A 8 54.94 22.86 4.94
N LEU A 9 53.99 22.81 4.01
CA LEU A 9 52.60 23.15 4.28
C LEU A 9 52.02 22.05 5.17
N GLY A 10 51.79 22.39 6.45
CA GLY A 10 51.01 21.55 7.35
C GLY A 10 49.59 21.41 6.81
N LEU A 11 49.20 20.18 6.44
CA LEU A 11 47.82 19.83 6.20
C LEU A 11 47.06 19.98 7.53
N GLN A 12 46.37 21.12 7.68
CA GLN A 12 45.47 21.34 8.80
C GLN A 12 44.30 20.37 8.67
N GLN A 13 44.32 19.32 9.49
CA GLN A 13 43.22 18.38 9.66
C GLN A 13 41.97 19.19 10.05
N ARG A 14 41.09 19.47 9.09
CA ARG A 14 39.79 20.07 9.41
C ARG A 14 39.00 19.03 10.19
N PRO A 15 38.44 19.37 11.37
CA PRO A 15 37.59 18.44 12.08
C PRO A 15 36.44 18.04 11.16
N VAL A 16 36.29 16.73 10.93
CA VAL A 16 35.08 16.18 10.31
C VAL A 16 33.95 16.52 11.27
N HIS A 17 33.15 17.52 10.93
CA HIS A 17 31.90 17.78 11.63
C HIS A 17 30.96 16.61 11.32
N ILE A 18 30.99 15.58 12.17
CA ILE A 18 29.99 14.51 12.16
C ILE A 18 28.70 15.18 12.59
N ARG A 19 27.78 15.39 11.63
CA ARG A 19 26.42 15.82 11.95
C ARG A 19 25.85 14.80 12.94
N PRO A 20 25.34 15.23 14.11
CA PRO A 20 24.67 14.32 15.02
C PRO A 20 23.54 13.61 14.24
N LEU A 21 23.42 12.30 14.46
CA LEU A 21 22.30 11.54 13.94
C LEU A 21 21.00 12.23 14.38
N PRO A 22 20.01 12.38 13.49
CA PRO A 22 18.74 13.01 13.86
C PRO A 22 18.14 12.33 15.09
N ASP A 23 17.43 13.11 15.90
CA ASP A 23 16.81 12.64 17.14
C ASP A 23 16.03 11.34 16.92
N ALA A 24 16.11 10.42 17.88
CA ALA A 24 15.48 9.09 17.84
C ALA A 24 13.98 9.16 17.46
N ASP A 25 13.32 10.28 17.78
CA ASP A 25 11.93 10.56 17.48
C ASP A 25 11.62 10.60 15.97
N ARG A 26 12.60 10.92 15.10
CA ARG A 26 12.42 10.80 13.64
C ARG A 26 12.41 9.37 13.14
N PHE A 27 12.93 8.42 13.93
CA PHE A 27 12.93 6.99 13.59
C PHE A 27 11.69 6.25 14.09
N ILE A 28 10.99 6.77 15.11
CA ILE A 28 9.76 6.16 15.64
C ILE A 28 8.69 5.97 14.54
N PRO A 29 8.37 6.96 13.69
CA PRO A 29 7.40 6.76 12.61
C PRO A 29 7.81 5.66 11.62
N VAL A 30 9.11 5.56 11.31
CA VAL A 30 9.64 4.53 10.41
C VAL A 30 9.52 3.14 11.04
N LEU A 31 9.85 3.00 12.31
CA LEU A 31 9.74 1.73 13.04
C LEU A 31 8.28 1.27 13.16
N VAL A 32 7.34 2.20 13.37
CA VAL A 32 5.91 1.89 13.36
C VAL A 32 5.47 1.37 12.00
N GLN A 33 5.88 2.01 10.91
CA GLN A 33 5.50 1.59 9.56
C GLN A 33 6.11 0.22 9.19
N LEU A 34 7.37 -0.03 9.55
CA LEU A 34 8.00 -1.35 9.40
C LEU A 34 7.30 -2.42 10.26
N GLY A 35 6.87 -2.05 11.46
CA GLY A 35 6.07 -2.91 12.32
C GLY A 35 4.75 -3.33 11.67
N LEU A 36 4.03 -2.39 11.05
CA LEU A 36 2.79 -2.68 10.32
C LEU A 36 3.03 -3.62 9.13
N PHE A 37 4.11 -3.41 8.36
CA PHE A 37 4.45 -4.30 7.25
C PHE A 37 4.82 -5.71 7.72
N TYR A 38 5.59 -5.81 8.80
CA TYR A 38 5.95 -7.10 9.39
C TYR A 38 4.71 -7.84 9.93
N ASP A 39 3.76 -7.12 10.52
CA ASP A 39 2.54 -7.70 11.07
C ASP A 39 1.52 -8.12 10.00
N TYR A 40 1.62 -7.61 8.77
CA TYR A 40 0.70 -7.95 7.68
C TYR A 40 0.56 -9.46 7.43
N GLN A 41 1.59 -10.26 7.74
CA GLN A 41 1.51 -11.73 7.71
C GLN A 41 0.36 -12.32 8.54
N ASN A 42 -0.06 -11.62 9.60
CA ASN A 42 -1.17 -12.03 10.45
C ASN A 42 -2.54 -11.75 9.81
N ASN A 43 -2.64 -10.83 8.83
CA ASN A 43 -3.86 -10.62 8.05
C ASN A 43 -4.22 -11.85 7.21
N ILE A 44 -3.22 -12.47 6.58
CA ILE A 44 -3.42 -13.64 5.72
C ILE A 44 -4.04 -14.80 6.52
N LYS A 45 -3.62 -14.98 7.77
CA LYS A 45 -4.16 -16.00 8.68
C LYS A 45 -5.65 -15.82 8.97
N GLN A 46 -6.20 -14.61 8.78
CA GLN A 46 -7.62 -14.31 9.00
C GLN A 46 -8.51 -14.56 7.78
N TYR A 47 -7.95 -14.78 6.59
CA TYR A 47 -8.73 -14.84 5.35
C TYR A 47 -9.79 -15.93 5.38
N THR A 48 -9.47 -17.13 5.89
CA THR A 48 -10.45 -18.22 6.02
C THR A 48 -11.65 -17.82 6.88
N LYS A 49 -11.41 -17.08 7.97
CA LYS A 49 -12.47 -16.59 8.86
C LYS A 49 -13.36 -15.56 8.16
N TRP A 50 -12.78 -14.62 7.42
CA TRP A 50 -13.55 -13.60 6.70
C TRP A 50 -14.32 -14.18 5.52
N GLN A 51 -13.72 -15.11 4.77
CA GLN A 51 -14.40 -15.83 3.70
C GLN A 51 -15.59 -16.65 4.26
N GLN A 52 -15.41 -17.28 5.44
CA GLN A 52 -16.51 -17.98 6.09
C GLN A 52 -17.63 -17.03 6.52
N TYR A 53 -17.28 -15.87 7.07
CA TYR A 53 -18.26 -14.83 7.40
C TYR A 53 -19.12 -14.43 6.19
N LEU A 54 -18.50 -14.22 5.02
CA LEU A 54 -19.21 -13.90 3.78
C LEU A 54 -20.17 -15.02 3.37
N ARG A 55 -19.71 -16.29 3.45
CA ARG A 55 -20.54 -17.46 3.17
C ARG A 55 -21.74 -17.57 4.11
N ASP A 56 -21.54 -17.31 5.39
CA ASP A 56 -22.60 -17.44 6.41
C ASP A 56 -23.61 -16.30 6.36
N ASN A 57 -23.16 -15.06 6.16
CA ASN A 57 -24.00 -13.86 6.33
C ASN A 57 -24.55 -13.32 5.00
N GLN A 58 -23.94 -13.68 3.87
CA GLN A 58 -24.40 -13.30 2.53
C GLN A 58 -24.74 -11.79 2.39
N PRO A 59 -23.88 -10.85 2.82
CA PRO A 59 -24.15 -9.44 2.59
C PRO A 59 -24.18 -9.15 1.08
N PRO A 60 -24.98 -8.20 0.59
CA PRO A 60 -24.81 -7.70 -0.77
C PRO A 60 -23.39 -7.16 -0.96
N VAL A 61 -22.76 -7.46 -2.10
CA VAL A 61 -21.38 -7.01 -2.38
C VAL A 61 -21.30 -6.29 -3.73
N LEU A 62 -20.67 -5.13 -3.74
CA LEU A 62 -20.20 -4.46 -4.96
C LEU A 62 -18.71 -4.73 -5.14
N ILE A 63 -18.36 -5.31 -6.30
CA ILE A 63 -16.98 -5.57 -6.71
C ILE A 63 -16.67 -4.64 -7.87
N VAL A 64 -15.69 -3.75 -7.65
CA VAL A 64 -15.04 -2.92 -8.66
C VAL A 64 -13.54 -3.22 -8.60
N TRP A 65 -12.98 -3.80 -9.66
CA TRP A 65 -11.66 -4.43 -9.60
C TRP A 65 -10.85 -4.19 -10.87
N GLY A 66 -9.56 -3.91 -10.74
CA GLY A 66 -8.66 -3.73 -11.89
C GLY A 66 -8.18 -5.06 -12.46
N GLU A 67 -8.38 -5.28 -13.76
CA GLU A 67 -7.91 -6.47 -14.48
C GLU A 67 -6.37 -6.60 -14.45
N HIS A 68 -5.66 -5.48 -14.32
CA HIS A 68 -4.20 -5.40 -14.34
C HIS A 68 -3.58 -5.09 -12.97
N ASP A 69 -4.31 -5.35 -11.88
CA ASP A 69 -3.78 -5.21 -10.52
C ASP A 69 -2.63 -6.20 -10.27
N ALA A 70 -1.43 -5.67 -10.00
CA ALA A 70 -0.21 -6.43 -9.78
C ALA A 70 -0.16 -7.14 -8.41
N PHE A 71 -0.99 -6.73 -7.46
CA PHE A 71 -1.03 -7.26 -6.09
C PHE A 71 -2.23 -8.19 -5.87
N PHE A 72 -3.38 -7.86 -6.46
CA PHE A 72 -4.63 -8.58 -6.27
C PHE A 72 -5.22 -9.05 -7.60
N PRO A 73 -4.83 -10.23 -8.09
CA PRO A 73 -5.26 -10.69 -9.41
C PRO A 73 -6.77 -11.01 -9.43
N VAL A 74 -7.37 -10.99 -10.62
CA VAL A 74 -8.82 -11.23 -10.87
C VAL A 74 -9.40 -12.47 -10.15
N PRO A 75 -8.69 -13.61 -9.99
CA PRO A 75 -9.19 -14.73 -9.20
C PRO A 75 -9.58 -14.39 -7.75
N GLY A 76 -9.00 -13.32 -7.17
CA GLY A 76 -9.42 -12.76 -5.89
C GLY A 76 -10.84 -12.22 -5.94
N ALA A 77 -11.17 -11.46 -6.98
CA ALA A 77 -12.51 -10.93 -7.23
C ALA A 77 -13.53 -12.06 -7.46
N GLU A 78 -13.15 -13.07 -8.27
CA GLU A 78 -13.95 -14.28 -8.49
C GLU A 78 -14.22 -15.06 -7.20
N GLY A 79 -13.31 -15.00 -6.23
CA GLY A 79 -13.48 -15.60 -4.91
C GLY A 79 -14.71 -15.06 -4.18
N TYR A 80 -14.95 -13.75 -4.24
CA TYR A 80 -16.15 -13.15 -3.66
C TYR A 80 -17.41 -13.58 -4.41
N ARG A 81 -17.37 -13.64 -5.75
CA ARG A 81 -18.50 -14.08 -6.59
C ARG A 81 -18.92 -15.53 -6.32
N ARG A 82 -17.96 -16.39 -5.97
CA ARG A 82 -18.23 -17.78 -5.57
C ARG A 82 -18.88 -17.85 -4.18
N ASP A 83 -18.43 -17.01 -3.25
CA ASP A 83 -18.78 -17.13 -1.84
C ASP A 83 -20.06 -16.34 -1.46
N VAL A 84 -20.46 -15.36 -2.28
CA VAL A 84 -21.63 -14.49 -2.06
C VAL A 84 -22.62 -14.59 -3.23
N LYS A 85 -23.91 -14.74 -2.93
CA LYS A 85 -24.98 -14.87 -3.93
C LYS A 85 -25.35 -13.55 -4.59
N ASP A 86 -25.34 -12.47 -3.82
CA ASP A 86 -25.80 -11.17 -4.26
C ASP A 86 -24.62 -10.23 -4.54
N VAL A 87 -24.16 -10.22 -5.79
CA VAL A 87 -22.92 -9.55 -6.20
C VAL A 87 -23.13 -8.70 -7.45
N ASP A 88 -22.77 -7.42 -7.38
CA ASP A 88 -22.56 -6.56 -8.55
C ASP A 88 -21.07 -6.63 -8.94
N TYR A 89 -20.77 -7.29 -10.06
CA TYR A 89 -19.42 -7.67 -10.47
C TYR A 89 -18.91 -6.83 -11.64
N ASN A 90 -17.89 -6.00 -11.42
CA ASN A 90 -17.35 -5.07 -12.42
C ASN A 90 -15.82 -5.18 -12.48
N ILE A 91 -15.32 -5.79 -13.55
CA ILE A 91 -13.89 -5.82 -13.88
C ILE A 91 -13.59 -4.67 -14.83
N LEU A 92 -12.59 -3.88 -14.48
CA LEU A 92 -12.20 -2.64 -15.14
C LEU A 92 -10.81 -2.82 -15.78
N ASN A 93 -10.63 -2.25 -16.97
CA ASN A 93 -9.33 -2.23 -17.66
C ASN A 93 -8.41 -1.17 -17.02
N THR A 94 -7.94 -1.45 -15.80
CA THR A 94 -7.17 -0.56 -14.92
C THR A 94 -6.24 -1.37 -14.01
N GLY A 95 -5.32 -0.69 -13.32
CA GLY A 95 -4.41 -1.29 -12.34
C GLY A 95 -4.96 -1.33 -10.91
N HIS A 96 -4.04 -1.30 -9.95
CA HIS A 96 -4.36 -1.35 -8.52
C HIS A 96 -5.16 -0.13 -8.02
N PHE A 97 -4.97 1.02 -8.66
CA PHE A 97 -5.58 2.31 -8.30
C PHE A 97 -6.83 2.58 -9.13
N ALA A 98 -7.74 1.59 -9.17
CA ALA A 98 -8.98 1.67 -9.94
C ALA A 98 -9.85 2.88 -9.54
N LEU A 99 -9.81 3.31 -8.27
CA LEU A 99 -10.54 4.47 -7.79
C LEU A 99 -10.02 5.78 -8.40
N GLU A 100 -8.72 5.90 -8.58
CA GLU A 100 -8.06 7.06 -9.15
C GLU A 100 -8.21 7.11 -10.68
N GLU A 101 -8.23 5.95 -11.34
CA GLU A 101 -8.36 5.85 -12.79
C GLU A 101 -9.83 5.94 -13.25
N GLU A 102 -10.76 5.29 -12.54
CA GLU A 102 -12.18 5.12 -12.92
C GLU A 102 -13.15 5.69 -11.87
N GLY A 103 -12.73 6.75 -11.16
CA GLY A 103 -13.48 7.36 -10.06
C GLY A 103 -14.94 7.71 -10.39
N PRO A 104 -15.28 8.37 -11.52
CA PRO A 104 -16.66 8.65 -11.88
C PRO A 104 -17.52 7.40 -12.06
N PHE A 105 -16.96 6.33 -12.63
CA PHE A 105 -17.65 5.05 -12.79
C PHE A 105 -17.94 4.42 -11.43
N ILE A 106 -16.92 4.34 -10.57
CA ILE A 106 -17.03 3.72 -9.24
C ILE A 106 -18.01 4.51 -8.36
N ALA A 107 -17.95 5.85 -8.38
CA ALA A 107 -18.87 6.69 -7.62
C ALA A 107 -20.34 6.52 -8.07
N ARG A 108 -20.58 6.31 -9.37
CA ARG A 108 -21.92 6.00 -9.89
C ARG A 108 -22.37 4.62 -9.41
N LYS A 109 -21.52 3.59 -9.55
CA LYS A 109 -21.81 2.23 -9.10
C LYS A 109 -22.12 2.15 -7.61
N LEU A 110 -21.36 2.87 -6.77
CA LEU A 110 -21.63 2.98 -5.34
C LEU A 110 -23.04 3.54 -5.07
N ARG A 111 -23.43 4.63 -5.74
CA ARG A 111 -24.77 5.23 -5.55
C ARG A 111 -25.89 4.29 -6.00
N GLU A 112 -25.74 3.66 -7.16
CA GLU A 112 -26.71 2.67 -7.68
C GLU A 112 -26.85 1.47 -6.74
N PHE A 113 -25.72 0.96 -6.24
CA PHE A 113 -25.68 -0.16 -5.30
C PHE A 113 -26.37 0.17 -3.98
N LEU A 114 -26.03 1.30 -3.36
CA LEU A 114 -26.66 1.73 -2.10
C LEU A 114 -28.16 1.98 -2.29
N SER A 115 -28.58 2.60 -3.38
CA SER A 115 -30.00 2.92 -3.62
C SER A 115 -30.88 1.71 -3.91
N SER A 116 -30.28 0.58 -4.32
CA SER A 116 -31.03 -0.63 -4.70
C SER A 116 -31.00 -1.73 -3.62
N ARG A 117 -30.18 -1.59 -2.58
CA ARG A 117 -29.92 -2.63 -1.57
C ARG A 117 -29.98 -2.18 -0.12
N LEU A 118 -30.05 -0.87 0.14
CA LEU A 118 -30.17 -0.27 1.47
C LEU A 118 -31.30 0.78 1.49
#